data_AF-V4QES6-F1
#
_entry.id   AF-V4QES6-F1
#
_cell.length_a   1.000
_cell.length_b   1.000
_cell.length_c   1.000
_cell.angle_alpha   90.00
_cell.angle_beta   90.00
_cell.angle_gamma   90.00
#
_symmetry.space_group_name_H-M   'P 1'
#
loop_
_entity.id
_entity.type
_entity.pdbx_description
1 polymer ?
#
loop_
_entity_poly.entity_id
_entity_poly.type
_entity_poly.pdbx_seq_one_letter_code
_entity_poly.pdbx_strand_id
1 'polypeptide(L)' 'MTVDIDTTTGTCAVVINGNTHRSALMDVRITTDPQARMSVMNIDGTSIHVPEDEAEHLIAAGAVDDRSNLVADE' A
#
# COMPACT_ATOMS: atom_id res chain seq x y z
N MET A 1 4.73 -4.12 11.09
CA MET A 1 5.18 -3.35 9.92
C MET A 1 5.20 -1.89 10.34
N THR A 2 6.15 -1.09 9.87
CA THR A 2 6.19 0.34 10.18
C THR A 2 6.24 1.08 8.86
N VAL A 3 5.20 1.85 8.59
CA VAL A 3 5.10 2.74 7.43
C VAL A 3 5.44 4.15 7.90
N ASP A 4 6.43 4.75 7.25
CA ASP A 4 6.84 6.13 7.43
C ASP A 4 6.48 6.91 6.15
N ILE A 5 5.64 7.92 6.31
CA ILE A 5 5.10 8.69 5.19
C ILE A 5 5.63 10.11 5.33
N ASP A 6 6.51 10.49 4.41
CA ASP A 6 7.00 11.85 4.29
C ASP A 6 6.16 12.60 3.25
N THR A 7 5.14 13.28 3.74
CA THR A 7 4.26 14.14 2.92
C THR A 7 4.96 15.43 2.44
N THR A 8 6.11 15.78 3.02
CA THR A 8 6.90 16.95 2.58
C THR A 8 7.65 16.63 1.30
N THR A 9 8.25 15.45 1.21
CA THR A 9 8.97 14.99 0.00
C THR A 9 8.11 14.15 -0.94
N GLY A 10 6.92 13.73 -0.49
CA GLY A 10 6.05 12.83 -1.26
C GLY A 10 6.62 11.41 -1.34
N THR A 11 7.32 10.96 -0.31
CA THR A 11 7.93 9.62 -0.27
C THR A 11 7.35 8.74 0.82
N CYS A 12 7.33 7.44 0.59
CA CYS A 12 6.90 6.42 1.54
C CYS A 12 8.08 5.47 1.80
N ALA A 13 8.34 5.16 3.07
CA ALA A 13 9.28 4.14 3.48
C ALA A 13 8.56 3.10 4.34
N VAL A 14 8.81 1.82 4.09
CA VAL A 14 8.26 0.73 4.91
C VAL A 14 9.38 -0.20 5.33
N VAL A 15 9.35 -0.64 6.59
CA VAL A 15 10.28 -1.65 7.10
C VAL A 15 9.60 -3.03 7.10
N ILE A 16 10.12 -3.93 6.27
CA ILE A 16 9.62 -5.30 6.09
C ILE A 16 10.76 -6.27 6.43
N ASN A 17 10.59 -7.10 7.44
CA ASN A 17 11.59 -8.10 7.87
C ASN A 17 13.01 -7.52 8.10
N GLY A 18 13.10 -6.26 8.51
CA GLY A 18 14.38 -5.55 8.73
C GLY A 18 14.96 -4.87 7.47
N ASN A 19 14.32 -5.02 6.31
CA ASN A 19 14.67 -4.29 5.09
C ASN A 19 13.78 -3.05 4.95
N THR A 20 14.41 -1.90 4.71
CA THR A 20 13.70 -0.66 4.42
C THR A 20 13.49 -0.54 2.92
N HIS A 21 12.22 -0.55 2.50
CA HIS A 21 11.81 -0.26 1.13
C HIS A 21 11.33 1.18 1.07
N ARG A 22 11.87 1.96 0.13
CA ARG A 22 11.50 3.37 -0.03
C ARG A 22 11.16 3.66 -1.48
N SER A 23 9.99 4.25 -1.72
CA SER A 23 9.58 4.73 -3.04
C SER A 23 8.84 6.06 -2.94
N ALA A 24 8.55 6.67 -4.08
CA ALA A 24 7.64 7.81 -4.15
C ALA A 24 6.21 7.35 -3.80
N LEU A 25 5.44 8.17 -3.08
CA LEU A 25 4.04 7.86 -2.75
C LEU A 25 3.21 7.56 -4.00
N MET A 26 3.43 8.31 -5.08
CA MET A 26 2.74 8.11 -6.37
C MET A 26 3.10 6.79 -7.07
N ASP A 27 4.20 6.14 -6.67
CA ASP A 27 4.63 4.84 -7.19
C ASP A 27 4.12 3.68 -6.31
N VAL A 28 3.75 3.97 -5.06
CA VAL A 28 3.11 2.99 -4.17
C VAL A 28 1.70 2.71 -4.67
N ARG A 29 1.40 1.43 -4.88
CA ARG A 29 0.09 0.98 -5.36
C ARG A 29 -0.55 0.00 -4.40
N ILE A 30 -1.77 0.30 -3.99
CA ILE A 30 -2.59 -0.58 -3.19
C ILE A 30 -3.50 -1.38 -4.12
N THR A 31 -3.48 -2.69 -4.00
CA THR A 31 -4.25 -3.66 -4.80
C THR A 31 -5.00 -4.61 -3.88
N THR A 32 -5.91 -5.41 -4.42
CA THR A 32 -6.64 -6.43 -3.65
C THR A 32 -6.12 -7.82 -4.03
N ASP A 33 -5.76 -8.64 -3.05
CA ASP A 33 -5.50 -10.06 -3.26
C ASP A 33 -6.82 -10.84 -3.18
N PRO A 34 -7.33 -11.40 -4.29
CA PRO A 34 -8.60 -12.12 -4.30
C PRO A 34 -8.54 -13.47 -3.57
N GLN A 35 -7.35 -14.07 -3.40
CA GLN A 35 -7.20 -15.34 -2.71
C GLN A 35 -7.24 -15.15 -1.19
N ALA A 36 -6.53 -14.13 -0.71
CA ALA A 36 -6.45 -13.81 0.71
C ALA A 36 -7.61 -12.91 1.19
N ARG A 37 -8.33 -12.28 0.25
CA ARG A 37 -9.35 -11.23 0.52
C ARG A 37 -8.77 -10.10 1.38
N MET A 38 -7.53 -9.73 1.11
CA MET A 38 -6.80 -8.69 1.84
C MET A 38 -6.21 -7.66 0.88
N SER A 39 -5.98 -6.45 1.39
CA SER A 39 -5.28 -5.42 0.64
C SER A 39 -3.79 -5.74 0.56
N VAL A 40 -3.19 -5.42 -0.58
CA VAL A 40 -1.76 -5.61 -0.87
C VAL A 40 -1.15 -4.29 -1.28
N MET A 41 -0.14 -3.86 -0.53
CA MET A 41 0.70 -2.72 -0.88
C MET A 41 1.87 -3.20 -1.76
N ASN A 42 2.04 -2.54 -2.90
CA ASN A 42 3.18 -2.70 -3.79
C ASN A 42 4.09 -1.48 -3.65
N ILE A 43 5.34 -1.70 -3.23
CA ILE A 43 6.35 -0.67 -3.05
C ILE A 43 7.72 -1.23 -3.41
N ASP A 44 8.50 -0.49 -4.21
CA ASP A 44 9.87 -0.90 -4.57
C ASP A 44 9.92 -2.33 -5.15
N GLY A 45 8.92 -2.68 -5.98
CA GLY A 45 8.76 -4.02 -6.56
C GLY A 45 8.38 -5.12 -5.56
N THR A 46 8.12 -4.80 -4.30
CA THR A 46 7.75 -5.74 -3.24
C THR A 46 6.26 -5.63 -2.92
N SER A 47 5.57 -6.76 -2.91
CA SER A 47 4.16 -6.87 -2.55
C SER A 47 4.02 -7.40 -1.12
N ILE A 48 3.25 -6.70 -0.30
CA ILE A 48 2.99 -7.08 1.10
C ILE A 48 1.51 -6.98 1.43
N HIS A 49 1.00 -7.98 2.14
CA HIS A 49 -0.34 -7.93 2.72
C HIS A 49 -0.39 -6.89 3.83
N VAL A 50 -1.37 -6.00 3.74
CA VAL A 50 -1.63 -4.94 4.71
C VAL A 50 -3.10 -5.01 5.15
N PRO A 51 -3.40 -4.66 6.42
CA PRO A 51 -4.79 -4.55 6.86
C PRO A 51 -5.50 -3.39 6.14
N GLU A 52 -6.83 -3.43 6.13
CA GLU A 52 -7.65 -2.46 5.39
C GLU A 52 -7.48 -1.03 5.90
N ASP A 53 -7.42 -0.84 7.22
CA ASP A 53 -7.16 0.48 7.86
C ASP A 53 -5.83 1.10 7.39
N GLU A 54 -4.79 0.27 7.24
CA GLU A 54 -3.47 0.74 6.80
C GLU A 54 -3.43 0.99 5.29
N ALA A 55 -4.17 0.20 4.51
CA ALA A 55 -4.40 0.48 3.09
C ALA A 55 -5.12 1.82 2.88
N GLU A 56 -6.18 2.10 3.64
CA GLU A 56 -6.89 3.38 3.59
C GLU A 56 -5.99 4.55 4.00
N HIS A 57 -5.16 4.37 5.02
CA HIS A 57 -4.21 5.39 5.46
C HIS A 57 -3.16 5.69 4.38
N LEU A 58 -2.63 4.66 3.72
CA LEU A 58 -1.70 4.82 2.59
C LEU A 58 -2.33 5.59 1.42
N ILE A 59 -3.59 5.28 1.10
CA ILE A 59 -4.33 5.97 0.03
C ILE A 59 -4.58 7.43 0.41
N ALA A 60 -5.00 7.69 1.66
CA ALA A 60 -5.20 9.05 2.17
C ALA A 60 -3.92 9.89 2.16
N ALA A 61 -2.76 9.24 2.33
CA ALA A 61 -1.44 9.85 2.21
C ALA A 61 -1.01 10.16 0.76
N GLY A 62 -1.69 9.60 -0.23
CA GLY A 62 -1.41 9.82 -1.65
C GLY A 62 -0.88 8.61 -2.42
N ALA A 63 -0.97 7.40 -1.87
CA ALA A 63 -0.75 6.17 -2.63
C ALA A 63 -1.85 5.95 -3.68
N VAL A 64 -1.52 5.22 -4.74
CA VAL A 64 -2.47 4.88 -5.80
C VAL A 64 -3.41 3.78 -5.34
N ASP A 65 -4.72 4.05 -5.31
CA ASP A 65 -5.74 3.03 -5.06
C ASP A 65 -6.11 2.31 -6.37
N ASP A 66 -5.63 1.08 -6.51
CA ASP A 66 -5.94 0.14 -7.59
C ASP A 66 -6.66 -1.10 -7.01
N ARG A 67 -7.29 -0.95 -5.83
CA ARG A 67 -8.12 -2.00 -5.26
C ARG A 67 -9.33 -2.18 -6.16
N SER A 68 -9.46 -3.39 -6.69
CA SER A 68 -10.72 -3.79 -7.31
C SER A 68 -11.74 -3.96 -6.19
N ASN A 69 -12.83 -3.20 -6.25
CA ASN A 69 -13.97 -3.39 -5.36
C ASN A 69 -14.51 -4.80 -5.66
N LEU A 70 -14.30 -5.76 -4.75
CA LEU A 70 -14.76 -7.13 -4.95
C LEU A 70 -16.30 -7.25 -4.86
N VAL A 71 -16.98 -6.14 -4.57
CA VAL A 71 -18.41 -5.93 -4.76
C VAL A 71 -18.59 -5.14 -6.06
N ALA A 72 -18.44 -5.81 -7.19
CA ALA A 72 -19.12 -5.40 -8.40
C ALA A 72 -20.49 -6.09 -8.35
N ASP A 73 -21.54 -5.28 -8.23
CA ASP A 73 -22.97 -5.61 -8.35
C ASP A 73 -23.25 -6.82 -9.27
N GLU A 74 -24.00 -7.79 -8.76
CA GLU A 74 -25.07 -8.51 -9.49
C GLU A 74 -26.33 -8.54 -8.62
#